data_AF-A0A916QFL5-F1
#
_entry.id   AF-A0A916QFL5-F1
#
_cell.length_a   1.000
_cell.length_b   1.000
_cell.length_c   1.000
_cell.angle_alpha   90.00
_cell.angle_beta   90.00
_cell.angle_gamma   90.00
#
_symmetry.space_group_name_H-M   'P 1'
#
loop_
_entity.id
_entity.type
_entity.pdbx_description
1 polymer ?
#
loop_
_entity_poly.entity_id
_entity_poly.type
_entity_poly.pdbx_seq_one_letter_code
_entity_poly.pdbx_strand_id
1 'polypeptide(L)'
;MIITILVLLYLAMRIVKGYHTGFISMIVGLIFSGIAFILAIMLQNPVGNWVYQQLKTSATLSLESSLELMICRFIAFFVLFFILKRVMRLIRKMLPFQHNQSSNLGHTLNSVLGAIASLVAGYFFMYVVLSMANSFDNAWISSQIASSSFLHFIIYSTPGLSNGVFKSLFSISRTAA
;
A
#
# COMPACT_ATOMS: atom_id res chain seq x y z
N MET A 1 -11.94 -16.66 -6.12
CA MET A 1 -11.74 -16.07 -7.47
C MET A 1 -11.98 -14.56 -7.54
N ILE A 2 -12.94 -13.96 -6.82
CA ILE A 2 -13.28 -12.53 -7.00
C ILE A 2 -12.13 -11.57 -6.63
N ILE A 3 -11.40 -11.86 -5.53
CA ILE A 3 -10.27 -11.05 -5.07
C ILE A 3 -9.13 -11.08 -6.10
N THR A 4 -8.85 -12.24 -6.69
CA THR A 4 -7.84 -12.42 -7.73
C THR A 4 -8.14 -11.55 -8.94
N ILE A 5 -9.39 -11.53 -9.40
CA ILE A 5 -9.82 -10.73 -10.56
C ILE A 5 -9.66 -9.23 -10.27
N LEU A 6 -10.04 -8.79 -9.07
CA LEU A 6 -9.91 -7.39 -8.67
C LEU A 6 -8.43 -6.96 -8.61
N VAL A 7 -7.57 -7.79 -8.02
CA VAL A 7 -6.12 -7.59 -7.97
C VAL A 7 -5.54 -7.48 -9.38
N LEU A 8 -5.93 -8.40 -10.28
CA LEU A 8 -5.43 -8.44 -11.65
C LEU A 8 -5.88 -7.20 -12.45
N LEU A 9 -7.14 -6.80 -12.31
CA LEU A 9 -7.69 -5.58 -12.92
C LEU A 9 -6.94 -4.34 -12.45
N TYR A 10 -6.66 -4.26 -11.14
CA TYR A 10 -5.90 -3.15 -10.56
C TYR A 10 -4.47 -3.08 -11.11
N LEU A 11 -3.78 -4.23 -11.18
CA LEU A 11 -2.44 -4.32 -11.78
C LEU A 11 -2.45 -3.92 -13.26
N ALA A 12 -3.43 -4.39 -14.04
CA ALA A 12 -3.58 -4.01 -15.44
C ALA A 12 -3.75 -2.49 -15.61
N MET A 13 -4.63 -1.86 -14.82
CA MET A 13 -4.81 -0.41 -14.82
C MET A 13 -3.52 0.34 -14.43
N ARG A 14 -2.72 -0.21 -13.52
CA ARG A 14 -1.44 0.37 -13.11
C ARG A 14 -0.42 0.33 -14.24
N ILE A 15 -0.30 -0.81 -14.92
CA ILE A 15 0.60 -1.01 -16.07
C ILE A 15 0.32 0.01 -17.16
N VAL A 16 -0.96 0.19 -17.54
CA VAL A 16 -1.38 1.17 -18.55
C VAL A 16 -1.00 2.59 -18.13
N LYS A 17 -1.24 2.96 -16.86
CA LYS A 17 -0.85 4.29 -16.36
C LYS A 17 0.67 4.49 -16.33
N GLY A 18 1.46 3.45 -16.01
CA GLY A 18 2.92 3.51 -16.04
C GLY A 18 3.47 3.71 -17.45
N TYR A 19 2.86 3.06 -18.44
CA TYR A 19 3.24 3.17 -19.83
C TYR A 19 3.18 4.63 -20.34
N HIS A 20 2.15 5.38 -19.95
CA HIS A 20 1.98 6.78 -20.36
C HIS A 20 2.80 7.80 -19.54
N THR A 21 3.29 7.44 -18.35
CA THR A 21 3.94 8.40 -17.44
C THR A 21 5.46 8.52 -17.67
N GLY A 22 6.09 7.52 -18.29
CA GLY A 22 7.54 7.44 -18.52
C GLY A 22 8.34 7.00 -17.26
N PHE A 23 9.47 6.32 -17.46
CA PHE A 23 10.26 5.66 -16.40
C PHE A 23 10.80 6.60 -15.33
N ILE A 24 11.48 7.69 -15.72
CA ILE A 24 12.10 8.63 -14.77
C ILE A 24 11.03 9.26 -13.87
N SER A 25 9.92 9.67 -14.48
CA SER A 25 8.77 10.21 -13.76
C SER A 25 8.13 9.16 -12.83
N MET A 26 8.12 7.89 -13.25
CA MET A 26 7.61 6.80 -12.44
C MET A 26 8.51 6.52 -11.23
N ILE A 27 9.83 6.41 -11.42
CA ILE A 27 10.81 6.15 -10.34
C ILE A 27 10.82 7.28 -9.32
N VAL A 28 10.86 8.54 -9.75
CA VAL A 28 10.81 9.67 -8.82
C VAL A 28 9.51 9.60 -8.01
N GLY A 29 8.38 9.33 -8.67
CA GLY A 29 7.11 9.10 -7.98
C GLY A 29 7.12 7.93 -7.01
N LEU A 30 7.82 6.85 -7.33
CA LEU A 30 7.99 5.67 -6.49
C LEU A 30 8.78 6.02 -5.23
N ILE A 31 9.90 6.72 -5.36
CA ILE A 31 10.76 7.13 -4.24
C ILE A 31 9.97 8.01 -3.27
N PHE A 32 9.32 9.07 -3.78
CA PHE A 32 8.46 9.91 -2.94
C PHE A 32 7.32 9.09 -2.32
N SER A 33 6.64 8.22 -3.07
CA SER A 33 5.61 7.36 -2.50
C SER A 33 6.17 6.42 -1.42
N GLY A 34 7.42 5.97 -1.54
CA GLY A 34 8.11 5.15 -0.54
C GLY A 34 8.41 5.93 0.74
N ILE A 35 8.85 7.18 0.63
CA ILE A 35 9.05 8.06 1.80
C ILE A 35 7.71 8.32 2.49
N ALA A 36 6.64 8.60 1.73
CA ALA A 36 5.29 8.77 2.29
C ALA A 36 4.80 7.50 2.99
N PHE A 37 5.14 6.34 2.44
CA PHE A 37 4.79 5.04 3.01
C PHE A 37 5.49 4.80 4.35
N ILE A 38 6.80 5.06 4.43
CA ILE A 38 7.57 4.91 5.68
C ILE A 38 7.01 5.84 6.75
N LEU A 39 6.79 7.11 6.43
CA LEU A 39 6.22 8.06 7.37
C LEU A 39 4.80 7.66 7.81
N ALA A 40 3.97 7.14 6.90
CA ALA A 40 2.65 6.62 7.25
C ALA A 40 2.74 5.43 8.21
N ILE A 41 3.68 4.50 8.02
CA ILE A 41 3.91 3.39 8.97
C ILE A 41 4.30 3.92 10.34
N MET A 42 5.17 4.94 10.42
CA MET A 42 5.59 5.46 11.72
C MET A 42 4.47 6.20 12.45
N LEU A 43 3.63 6.94 11.73
CA LEU A 43 2.55 7.74 12.32
C LEU A 43 1.24 6.96 12.54
N GLN A 44 1.05 5.79 11.90
CA GLN A 44 -0.21 5.04 12.03
C GLN A 44 -0.52 4.64 13.47
N ASN A 45 0.51 4.32 14.27
CA ASN A 45 0.33 3.86 15.64
C ASN A 45 -0.20 4.98 16.55
N PRO A 46 0.47 6.14 16.65
CA PRO A 46 -0.04 7.25 17.47
C PRO A 46 -1.38 7.78 16.94
N VAL A 47 -1.56 7.91 15.62
CA VAL A 47 -2.80 8.43 15.04
C VAL A 47 -3.96 7.45 15.21
N GLY A 48 -3.72 6.16 14.96
CA GLY A 48 -4.74 5.11 15.13
C GLY A 48 -5.18 4.95 16.59
N ASN A 49 -4.23 5.05 17.53
CA ASN A 49 -4.56 5.02 18.96
C ASN A 49 -5.37 6.25 19.39
N TRP A 50 -5.00 7.44 18.89
CA TRP A 50 -5.74 8.66 19.16
C TRP A 50 -7.16 8.59 18.61
N VAL A 51 -7.35 8.12 17.37
CA VAL A 51 -8.68 7.92 16.77
C VAL A 51 -9.50 6.91 17.58
N TYR A 52 -8.90 5.81 18.00
CA TYR A 52 -9.56 4.81 18.84
C TYR A 52 -10.03 5.38 20.19
N GLN A 53 -9.20 6.20 20.86
CA GLN A 53 -9.58 6.86 22.11
C GLN A 53 -10.76 7.84 21.91
N GLN A 54 -10.79 8.59 20.82
CA GLN A 54 -11.89 9.51 20.52
C GLN A 54 -13.20 8.76 20.24
N LEU A 55 -13.13 7.63 19.51
CA LEU A 55 -14.28 6.78 19.22
C LEU A 55 -14.82 6.09 20.48
N LYS A 56 -13.94 5.60 21.37
CA LYS A 56 -14.32 5.00 22.66
C LYS A 56 -15.00 5.99 23.61
N THR A 57 -14.65 7.27 23.51
CA THR A 57 -15.28 8.35 24.31
C THR A 57 -16.66 8.74 23.76
N SER A 58 -16.88 8.56 22.45
CA SER A 58 -18.08 9.05 21.74
C SER A 58 -19.15 7.97 21.53
N ALA A 59 -18.76 6.70 21.50
CA ALA A 59 -19.67 5.58 21.34
C ALA A 59 -19.59 4.70 22.59
N THR A 60 -20.74 4.20 23.05
CA THR A 60 -20.87 3.11 24.03
C THR A 60 -20.35 1.77 23.47
N LEU A 61 -19.17 1.78 22.87
CA LEU A 61 -18.42 0.61 22.42
C LEU A 61 -17.69 0.03 23.62
N SER A 62 -18.43 -0.83 24.33
CA SER A 62 -18.02 -1.53 25.54
C SER A 62 -17.32 -2.86 25.22
N LEU A 63 -16.49 -2.89 24.17
CA LEU A 63 -15.71 -4.08 23.83
C LEU A 63 -14.23 -3.70 23.67
N GLU A 64 -13.42 -4.19 24.60
CA GLU A 64 -11.97 -4.34 24.48
C GLU A 64 -11.64 -5.29 23.31
N SER A 65 -11.97 -4.92 22.08
CA SER A 65 -11.64 -5.74 20.92
C SER A 65 -10.33 -5.24 20.32
N SER A 66 -9.27 -6.04 20.47
CA SER A 66 -7.97 -5.83 19.81
C SER A 66 -8.11 -5.61 18.29
N LEU A 67 -9.20 -6.15 17.73
CA LEU A 67 -9.60 -6.03 16.33
C LEU A 67 -10.00 -4.59 15.96
N GLU A 68 -10.78 -3.88 16.78
CA GLU A 68 -11.17 -2.48 16.53
C GLU A 68 -9.97 -1.53 16.53
N LEU A 69 -9.03 -1.73 17.46
CA LEU A 69 -7.77 -0.97 17.49
C LEU A 69 -6.94 -1.22 16.23
N MET A 70 -6.87 -2.48 15.77
CA MET A 70 -6.16 -2.85 14.54
C MET A 70 -6.80 -2.19 13.31
N ILE A 71 -8.12 -2.22 13.21
CA ILE A 71 -8.86 -1.54 12.13
C ILE A 71 -8.58 -0.03 12.16
N CYS A 72 -8.61 0.61 13.33
CA CYS A 72 -8.33 2.04 13.46
C CYS A 72 -6.90 2.38 12.99
N ARG A 73 -5.90 1.58 13.35
CA ARG A 73 -4.51 1.76 12.89
C ARG A 73 -4.38 1.58 11.38
N PHE A 74 -5.05 0.59 10.79
CA PHE A 74 -5.02 0.39 9.34
C PHE A 74 -5.72 1.52 8.58
N ILE A 75 -6.87 1.99 9.06
CA ILE A 75 -7.55 3.14 8.46
C ILE A 75 -6.65 4.38 8.57
N ALA A 76 -6.06 4.63 9.75
CA ALA A 76 -5.12 5.72 9.96
C ALA A 76 -3.93 5.66 8.98
N PHE A 77 -3.38 4.47 8.75
CA PHE A 77 -2.32 4.25 7.76
C PHE A 77 -2.74 4.69 6.35
N PHE A 78 -3.89 4.24 5.86
CA PHE A 78 -4.35 4.63 4.52
C PHE A 78 -4.59 6.14 4.42
N VAL A 79 -5.25 6.72 5.42
CA VAL A 79 -5.54 8.16 5.47
C VAL A 79 -4.22 8.96 5.44
N LEU A 80 -3.28 8.64 6.32
CA LEU A 80 -1.96 9.27 6.37
C LEU A 80 -1.21 9.07 5.06
N PHE A 81 -1.16 7.85 4.53
CA PHE A 81 -0.49 7.55 3.26
C PHE A 81 -1.05 8.40 2.11
N PHE A 82 -2.38 8.53 2.02
CA PHE A 82 -3.00 9.36 0.99
C PHE A 82 -2.69 10.85 1.16
N ILE A 83 -2.72 11.37 2.40
CA ILE A 83 -2.37 12.77 2.71
C ILE A 83 -0.90 13.03 2.37
N LEU A 84 0.03 12.24 2.89
CA LEU A 84 1.46 12.40 2.64
C LEU A 84 1.78 12.25 1.15
N LYS A 85 1.12 11.31 0.45
CA LYS A 85 1.26 11.17 -1.00
C LYS A 85 0.72 12.36 -1.79
N ARG A 86 -0.28 13.08 -1.27
CA ARG A 86 -0.73 14.34 -1.86
C ARG A 86 0.30 15.45 -1.63
N VAL A 87 0.81 15.58 -0.40
CA VAL A 87 1.87 16.54 -0.05
C VAL A 87 3.11 16.32 -0.90
N MET A 88 3.59 15.08 -1.02
CA MET A 88 4.79 14.78 -1.82
C MET A 88 4.57 14.99 -3.32
N ARG A 89 3.33 14.86 -3.80
CA ARG A 89 3.00 15.27 -5.17
C ARG A 89 3.14 16.78 -5.37
N LEU A 90 2.80 17.59 -4.37
CA LEU A 90 3.00 19.05 -4.44
C LEU A 90 4.49 19.38 -4.44
N ILE A 91 5.28 18.78 -3.56
CA ILE A 91 6.75 18.94 -3.54
C ILE A 91 7.35 18.56 -4.89
N ARG A 92 6.89 17.45 -5.46
CA ARG A 92 7.36 16.97 -6.75
C ARG A 92 7.04 17.92 -7.90
N LYS A 93 5.91 18.63 -7.87
CA LYS A 93 5.56 19.65 -8.86
C LYS A 93 6.47 20.89 -8.78
N MET A 94 7.07 21.14 -7.62
CA MET A 94 8.02 22.24 -7.45
C MET A 94 9.43 21.90 -7.95
N LEU A 95 9.72 20.64 -8.25
CA LEU A 95 11.02 20.22 -8.75
C LEU A 95 11.08 20.37 -10.29
N PRO A 96 12.12 21.02 -10.85
CA PRO A 96 12.25 21.27 -12.29
C PRO A 96 12.56 20.01 -13.13
N PHE A 97 12.64 18.82 -12.53
CA PHE A 97 12.98 17.54 -13.20
C PHE A 97 11.92 17.03 -14.20
N GLN A 98 10.86 17.80 -14.49
CA GLN A 98 9.79 17.41 -15.42
C GLN A 98 9.96 17.97 -16.85
N HIS A 99 11.12 18.56 -17.18
CA HIS A 99 11.35 19.06 -18.54
C HIS A 99 12.02 18.02 -19.46
N ASN A 100 11.34 17.78 -20.59
CA ASN A 100 11.83 17.19 -21.84
C ASN A 100 12.09 15.68 -21.92
N GLN A 101 11.16 14.98 -22.57
CA GLN A 101 11.40 13.66 -23.19
C GLN A 101 10.91 13.71 -24.66
N SER A 102 11.60 14.50 -25.49
CA SER A 102 11.44 14.48 -26.95
C SER A 102 12.58 13.67 -27.58
N SER A 103 12.46 12.35 -27.63
CA SER A 103 13.19 11.55 -28.62
C SER A 103 12.44 10.25 -28.95
N ASN A 104 12.13 10.10 -30.24
CA ASN A 104 11.10 9.23 -30.80
C ASN A 104 11.39 7.71 -30.74
N LEU A 105 12.60 7.31 -30.31
CA LEU A 105 13.00 5.89 -30.13
C LEU A 105 13.29 5.53 -28.66
N GLY A 106 13.74 6.49 -27.84
CA GLY A 106 13.87 6.31 -26.39
C GLY A 106 12.52 6.29 -25.67
N HIS A 107 11.47 6.82 -26.30
CA HIS A 107 10.14 6.93 -25.72
C HIS A 107 9.50 5.56 -25.44
N THR A 108 9.61 4.57 -26.34
CA THR A 108 9.01 3.25 -26.15
C THR A 108 9.70 2.47 -25.04
N LEU A 109 11.03 2.47 -24.99
CA LEU A 109 11.80 1.84 -23.92
C LEU A 109 11.53 2.53 -22.56
N ASN A 110 11.48 3.86 -22.53
CA ASN A 110 11.13 4.65 -21.36
C ASN A 110 9.68 4.38 -20.88
N SER A 111 8.74 4.19 -21.81
CA SER A 111 7.37 3.81 -21.50
C SER A 111 7.25 2.38 -20.99
N VAL A 112 7.96 1.41 -21.58
CA VAL A 112 7.97 0.02 -21.11
C VAL A 112 8.62 -0.10 -19.73
N LEU A 113 9.75 0.57 -19.51
CA LEU A 113 10.40 0.64 -18.20
C LEU A 113 9.49 1.32 -17.17
N GLY A 114 8.75 2.37 -17.57
CA GLY A 114 7.73 3.01 -16.73
C GLY A 114 6.56 2.07 -16.40
N ALA A 115 6.12 1.25 -17.36
CA ALA A 115 5.10 0.23 -17.16
C ALA A 115 5.56 -0.84 -16.16
N ILE A 116 6.79 -1.35 -16.30
CA ILE A 116 7.39 -2.31 -15.37
C ILE A 116 7.51 -1.70 -13.97
N ALA A 117 8.05 -0.48 -13.86
CA ALA A 117 8.15 0.21 -12.56
C ALA A 117 6.77 0.42 -11.92
N SER A 118 5.73 0.69 -12.72
CA SER A 118 4.35 0.80 -12.22
C SER A 118 3.72 -0.53 -11.82
N LEU A 119 4.12 -1.62 -12.48
CA LEU A 119 3.73 -2.97 -12.12
C LEU A 119 4.33 -3.29 -10.76
N VAL A 120 5.64 -3.08 -10.57
CA VAL A 120 6.32 -3.29 -9.28
C VAL A 120 5.70 -2.44 -8.17
N ALA A 121 5.40 -1.17 -8.45
CA ALA A 121 4.72 -0.28 -7.50
C ALA A 121 3.31 -0.76 -7.14
N GLY A 122 2.54 -1.18 -8.15
CA GLY A 122 1.18 -1.67 -8.00
C GLY A 122 1.14 -2.98 -7.23
N TYR A 123 2.08 -3.88 -7.54
CA TYR A 123 2.33 -5.14 -6.86
C TYR A 123 2.63 -4.92 -5.38
N PHE A 124 3.61 -4.07 -5.07
CA PHE A 124 3.97 -3.74 -3.68
C PHE A 124 2.80 -3.13 -2.91
N PHE A 125 2.07 -2.20 -3.52
CA PHE A 125 0.89 -1.64 -2.89
C PHE A 125 -0.17 -2.71 -2.60
N MET A 126 -0.46 -3.58 -3.56
CA MET A 126 -1.48 -4.62 -3.40
C MET A 126 -1.06 -5.67 -2.37
N TYR A 127 0.23 -6.01 -2.34
CA TYR A 127 0.82 -6.82 -1.29
C TYR A 127 0.51 -6.26 0.11
N VAL A 128 0.69 -4.95 0.33
CA VAL A 128 0.37 -4.32 1.63
C VAL A 128 -1.12 -4.43 1.95
N VAL A 129 -2.00 -4.13 0.98
CA VAL A 129 -3.46 -4.20 1.18
C VAL A 129 -3.91 -5.63 1.52
N LEU A 130 -3.40 -6.63 0.79
CA LEU A 130 -3.72 -8.04 1.02
C LEU A 130 -3.18 -8.54 2.36
N SER A 131 -1.96 -8.15 2.73
CA SER A 131 -1.37 -8.52 4.03
C SER A 131 -2.15 -7.93 5.19
N MET A 132 -2.63 -6.68 5.08
CA MET A 132 -3.56 -6.09 6.05
C MET A 132 -4.87 -6.87 6.11
N ALA A 133 -5.47 -7.16 4.96
CA ALA A 133 -6.73 -7.90 4.88
C ALA A 133 -6.63 -9.32 5.46
N ASN A 134 -5.52 -10.01 5.21
CA ASN A 134 -5.23 -11.34 5.76
C ASN A 134 -4.98 -11.31 7.27
N SER A 135 -4.50 -10.19 7.82
CA SER A 135 -4.29 -10.03 9.26
C SER A 135 -5.58 -10.04 10.09
N PHE A 136 -6.74 -9.85 9.47
CA PHE A 136 -8.03 -9.94 10.15
C PHE A 136 -8.52 -11.37 10.37
N ASP A 137 -7.78 -12.38 9.90
CA ASP A 137 -8.11 -13.81 10.02
C ASP A 137 -9.54 -14.16 9.57
N ASN A 138 -10.05 -13.45 8.56
CA ASN A 138 -11.38 -13.66 8.04
C ASN A 138 -11.40 -14.89 7.12
N ALA A 139 -12.17 -15.92 7.51
CA ALA A 139 -12.30 -17.17 6.78
C ALA A 139 -12.63 -16.99 5.28
N TRP A 140 -13.43 -15.98 4.93
CA TRP A 140 -13.73 -15.67 3.53
C TRP A 140 -12.48 -15.21 2.78
N ILE A 141 -11.68 -14.29 3.34
CA ILE A 141 -10.46 -13.77 2.71
C ILE A 141 -9.40 -14.88 2.62
N SER A 142 -9.19 -15.63 3.70
CA SER A 142 -8.22 -16.72 3.76
C SER A 142 -8.54 -17.82 2.74
N SER A 143 -9.82 -18.18 2.55
CA SER A 143 -10.23 -19.15 1.52
C SER A 143 -9.99 -18.65 0.08
N GLN A 144 -10.17 -17.35 -0.17
CA GLN A 144 -9.90 -16.74 -1.48
C GLN A 144 -8.40 -16.72 -1.80
N ILE A 145 -7.55 -16.50 -0.79
CA ILE A 145 -6.09 -16.53 -0.93
C ILE A 145 -5.61 -17.96 -1.19
N ALA A 146 -6.07 -18.94 -0.41
CA ALA A 146 -5.69 -20.34 -0.53
C ALA A 146 -6.10 -20.95 -1.89
N SER A 147 -7.25 -20.53 -2.42
CA SER A 147 -7.76 -21.00 -3.72
C SER A 147 -7.06 -20.37 -4.93
N SER A 148 -6.15 -19.41 -4.75
CA SER A 148 -5.48 -18.71 -5.85
C SER A 148 -3.97 -18.69 -5.67
N SER A 149 -3.25 -19.44 -6.52
CA SER A 149 -1.78 -19.48 -6.53
C SER A 149 -1.15 -18.10 -6.67
N PHE A 150 -1.81 -17.18 -7.39
CA PHE A 150 -1.33 -15.81 -7.57
C PHE A 150 -1.43 -14.97 -6.29
N LEU A 151 -2.56 -15.03 -5.57
CA LEU A 151 -2.72 -14.32 -4.30
C LEU A 151 -1.80 -14.88 -3.22
N HIS A 152 -1.67 -16.21 -3.19
CA HIS A 152 -0.75 -16.90 -2.30
C HIS A 152 0.70 -16.48 -2.57
N PHE A 153 1.10 -16.41 -3.85
CA PHE A 153 2.44 -15.93 -4.24
C PHE A 153 2.68 -14.48 -3.78
N ILE A 154 1.71 -13.58 -3.97
CA ILE A 154 1.82 -12.19 -3.51
C ILE A 154 2.07 -12.15 -2.00
N ILE A 155 1.27 -12.84 -1.19
CA ILE A 155 1.35 -12.73 0.27
C ILE A 155 2.57 -13.46 0.85
N TYR A 156 2.85 -14.67 0.39
CA TYR A 156 3.81 -15.56 1.05
C TYR A 156 5.17 -15.65 0.34
N SER A 157 5.24 -15.32 -0.94
CA SER A 157 6.48 -15.45 -1.73
C SER A 157 7.14 -14.11 -2.05
N THR A 158 6.59 -12.97 -1.59
CA THR A 158 7.23 -11.66 -1.74
C THR A 158 8.36 -11.48 -0.73
N PRO A 159 9.64 -11.45 -1.15
CA PRO A 159 10.75 -11.13 -0.25
C PRO A 159 10.71 -9.65 0.14
N GLY A 160 10.84 -9.36 1.44
CA GLY A 160 10.99 -7.99 1.96
C GLY A 160 10.14 -7.66 3.19
N LEU A 161 9.00 -8.34 3.36
CA LEU A 161 8.10 -8.17 4.50
C LEU A 161 7.53 -9.54 4.90
N SER A 162 8.34 -10.47 5.39
CA SER A 162 7.77 -11.74 5.89
C SER A 162 6.68 -11.45 6.94
N ASN A 163 5.76 -12.39 7.16
CA ASN A 163 4.69 -12.27 8.17
C ASN A 163 5.21 -11.73 9.53
N GLY A 164 6.48 -11.99 9.89
CA GLY A 164 7.11 -11.44 11.09
C GLY A 164 7.41 -9.93 11.04
N VAL A 165 7.91 -9.40 9.92
CA VAL A 165 8.24 -7.97 9.78
C VAL A 165 6.96 -7.14 9.68
N PHE A 166 5.95 -7.63 8.95
CA PHE A 166 4.64 -6.97 8.88
C PHE A 166 3.97 -6.93 10.27
N LYS A 167 3.94 -8.04 11.01
CA LYS A 167 3.38 -8.06 12.37
C LYS A 167 4.10 -7.12 13.34
N SER A 168 5.42 -6.98 13.20
CA SER A 168 6.22 -6.04 14.01
C SER A 168 5.96 -4.58 13.62
N LEU A 169 6.00 -4.25 12.33
CA LEU A 169 5.81 -2.88 11.82
C LEU A 169 4.39 -2.35 12.06
N PHE A 170 3.39 -3.22 11.99
CA PHE A 170 2.00 -2.87 12.25
C PHE A 170 1.57 -3.21 13.68
N SER A 171 2.50 -3.60 14.57
CA SER A 171 2.23 -3.91 15.98
C SER A 171 1.08 -4.90 16.22
N ILE A 172 0.92 -5.86 15.33
CA ILE A 172 -0.09 -6.94 15.41
C ILE A 172 0.29 -7.95 16.52
N SER A 173 1.44 -7.79 17.16
CA SER A 173 1.90 -8.66 18.25
C SER A 173 2.55 -7.83 19.35
N ARG A 174 1.71 -7.28 20.23
CA ARG A 174 1.90 -7.03 21.68
C ARG A 174 0.84 -6.04 22.17
N THR A 175 -0.37 -6.56 22.32
CA THR A 175 -1.32 -6.15 23.36
C THR A 175 -1.91 -7.44 23.94
N ALA A 176 -1.01 -8.23 24.56
CA ALA A 176 -1.33 -9.34 25.46
C ALA A 176 0.00 -9.80 26.09
N ALA A 177 0.47 -9.03 27.06
CA ALA A 177 1.30 -9.37 28.21
C ALA A 177 1.74 -8.06 28.87
#